data_AF-A0A9Q8SL51-F1
#
_entry.id   AF-A0A9Q8SL51-F1
#
_cell.length_a   1.000
_cell.length_b   1.000
_cell.length_c   1.000
_cell.angle_alpha   90.00
_cell.angle_beta   90.00
_cell.angle_gamma   90.00
#
_symmetry.space_group_name_H-M   'P 1'
#
loop_
_entity.id
_entity.type
_entity.pdbx_description
1 polymer ?
#
loop_
_entity_poly.entity_id
_entity_poly.type
_entity_poly.pdbx_seq_one_letter_code
_entity_poly.pdbx_strand_id
1 'polypeptide(L)'
;LLLYTKVYLVVKKYIINSLKDLADPSDFLYTTSEAYTSTINTNRGLWDAVLEAFAARKDLLNNNEAKTTVKRLGSLAYDLLVYFHWEGKLRYEYNFN
;
A
#
# COMPACT_ATOMS: atom_id res chain seq x y z
N LEU A 1 23.53 13.83 -5.83
CA LEU A 1 22.91 12.74 -5.03
C LEU A 1 21.82 13.26 -4.07
N LEU A 2 22.11 14.23 -3.18
CA LEU A 2 21.13 14.80 -2.22
C LEU A 2 19.87 15.43 -2.84
N LEU A 3 20.00 16.15 -3.96
CA LEU A 3 18.87 16.76 -4.65
C LEU A 3 17.88 15.70 -5.18
N TYR A 4 18.42 14.63 -5.77
CA TYR A 4 17.62 13.51 -6.27
C TYR A 4 16.83 12.84 -5.14
N THR A 5 17.47 12.59 -3.99
CA THR A 5 16.79 12.04 -2.80
C THR A 5 15.67 12.94 -2.29
N LYS A 6 15.88 14.27 -2.23
CA LYS A 6 14.86 15.22 -1.78
C LYS A 6 13.67 15.28 -2.74
N VAL A 7 13.93 15.40 -4.04
CA VAL A 7 12.88 15.39 -5.07
C VAL A 7 12.10 14.08 -5.03
N TYR A 8 12.80 12.95 -4.91
CA TYR A 8 12.19 11.63 -4.77
C TYR A 8 11.28 11.53 -3.54
N LEU A 9 11.69 12.04 -2.37
CA LEU A 9 10.86 12.03 -1.17
C LEU A 9 9.59 12.89 -1.33
N VAL A 10 9.70 14.05 -1.98
CA VAL A 10 8.54 14.92 -2.25
C VAL A 10 7.56 14.23 -3.20
N VAL A 11 8.05 13.63 -4.28
CA VAL A 11 7.22 12.87 -5.23
C VAL A 11 6.56 11.68 -4.55
N LYS A 12 7.31 10.90 -3.75
CA LYS A 12 6.76 9.77 -2.98
C LYS A 12 5.65 10.23 -2.04
N LYS A 13 5.86 11.32 -1.28
CA LYS A 13 4.86 11.88 -0.38
C LYS A 13 3.60 12.34 -1.12
N TYR A 14 3.76 12.97 -2.29
CA TYR A 14 2.64 13.40 -3.11
C TYR A 14 1.82 12.21 -3.61
N ILE A 15 2.48 11.19 -4.16
CA ILE A 15 1.82 9.95 -4.64
C ILE A 15 1.06 9.27 -3.50
N ILE A 16 1.68 9.11 -2.33
CA ILE A 16 1.02 8.49 -1.16
C ILE A 16 -0.24 9.26 -0.78
N ASN A 17 -0.15 10.60 -0.71
CA ASN A 17 -1.29 11.43 -0.36
C ASN A 17 -2.40 11.31 -1.40
N SER A 18 -2.06 11.40 -2.70
CA SER A 18 -3.05 11.23 -3.78
C SER A 18 -3.74 9.87 -3.73
N LEU A 19 -3.02 8.79 -3.43
CA LEU A 19 -3.62 7.46 -3.25
C LEU A 19 -4.49 7.38 -2.00
N LYS A 20 -4.09 8.02 -0.89
CA LYS A 20 -4.89 8.09 0.34
C LYS A 20 -6.19 8.88 0.12
N ASP A 21 -6.15 9.93 -0.70
CA ASP A 21 -7.27 10.83 -0.96
C ASP A 21 -8.35 10.24 -1.89
N LEU A 22 -8.13 9.07 -2.50
CA LEU A 22 -9.13 8.38 -3.34
C LEU A 22 -10.32 7.86 -2.51
N ALA A 23 -11.33 8.70 -2.27
CA ALA A 23 -12.47 8.34 -1.42
C ALA A 23 -13.25 7.10 -1.92
N ASP A 24 -13.30 6.90 -3.24
CA ASP A 24 -13.98 5.76 -3.84
C ASP A 24 -13.12 4.47 -3.70
N PRO A 25 -13.65 3.40 -3.09
CA PRO A 25 -12.92 2.14 -2.93
C PRO A 25 -12.53 1.47 -4.25
N SER A 26 -13.37 1.58 -5.29
CA SER A 26 -13.15 1.01 -6.62
C SER A 26 -12.03 1.74 -7.34
N ASP A 27 -12.04 3.08 -7.32
CA ASP A 27 -10.95 3.90 -7.90
C ASP A 27 -9.63 3.64 -7.16
N PHE A 28 -9.69 3.58 -5.83
CA PHE A 28 -8.53 3.22 -5.02
C PHE A 28 -7.95 1.86 -5.42
N LEU A 29 -8.79 0.82 -5.50
CA LEU A 29 -8.34 -0.53 -5.85
C LEU A 29 -7.80 -0.60 -7.27
N TYR A 30 -8.45 0.07 -8.22
CA TYR A 30 -8.00 0.14 -9.60
C TYR A 30 -6.63 0.80 -9.70
N THR A 31 -6.49 2.04 -9.19
CA THR A 31 -5.25 2.81 -9.28
C THR A 31 -4.10 2.15 -8.54
N THR A 32 -4.34 1.60 -7.34
CA THR A 32 -3.27 0.91 -6.58
C THR A 32 -2.87 -0.42 -7.20
N SER A 33 -3.80 -1.18 -7.80
CA SER A 33 -3.49 -2.40 -8.55
C SER A 33 -2.68 -2.12 -9.80
N GLU A 34 -3.04 -1.06 -10.53
CA GLU A 34 -2.31 -0.61 -11.72
C GLU A 34 -0.91 -0.15 -11.34
N ALA A 35 -0.78 0.67 -10.29
CA ALA A 35 0.52 1.12 -9.78
C ALA A 35 1.41 -0.06 -9.34
N TYR A 36 0.83 -1.04 -8.65
CA TYR A 36 1.54 -2.23 -8.17
C TYR A 36 2.02 -3.13 -9.31
N THR A 37 1.19 -3.36 -10.34
CA THR A 37 1.52 -4.27 -11.44
C THR A 37 2.38 -3.62 -12.53
N SER A 38 2.26 -2.31 -12.74
CA SER A 38 3.08 -1.55 -13.70
C SER A 38 4.53 -1.35 -13.24
N THR A 39 4.81 -1.52 -11.94
CA THR A 39 6.17 -1.42 -11.39
C THR A 39 6.88 -2.76 -11.34
N ILE A 40 7.10 -3.35 -12.51
CA ILE A 40 8.03 -4.47 -12.67
C ILE A 40 9.46 -3.93 -12.40
N ASN A 41 9.98 -4.22 -11.21
CA ASN A 41 11.38 -4.13 -10.75
C ASN A 41 12.13 -2.79 -10.80
N THR A 42 11.51 -1.67 -11.19
CA THR A 42 12.25 -0.41 -11.44
C THR A 42 11.94 0.74 -10.48
N ASN A 43 10.84 0.70 -9.71
CA ASN A 43 10.48 1.81 -8.82
C ASN A 43 9.95 1.34 -7.45
N ARG A 44 10.89 0.94 -6.58
CA ARG A 44 10.64 0.55 -5.18
C ARG A 44 9.83 1.60 -4.41
N GLY A 45 9.94 2.88 -4.77
CA GLY A 45 9.22 3.98 -4.13
C GLY A 45 7.72 3.95 -4.33
N LEU A 46 7.26 3.63 -5.55
CA LEU A 46 5.84 3.46 -5.83
C LEU A 46 5.30 2.21 -5.14
N TRP A 47 6.12 1.17 -5.07
CA TRP A 47 5.75 -0.08 -4.40
C TRP A 47 5.51 0.14 -2.90
N ASP A 48 6.44 0.80 -2.21
CA ASP A 48 6.27 1.21 -0.81
C ASP A 48 5.03 2.09 -0.62
N ALA A 49 4.77 3.01 -1.55
CA ALA A 49 3.64 3.93 -1.48
C ALA A 49 2.30 3.18 -1.58
N VAL A 50 2.21 2.17 -2.45
CA VAL A 50 1.04 1.30 -2.55
C VAL A 50 0.85 0.54 -1.24
N LEU A 51 1.89 -0.09 -0.69
CA LEU A 51 1.80 -0.83 0.57
C LEU A 51 1.35 0.07 1.73
N GLU A 52 1.91 1.28 1.83
CA GLU A 52 1.51 2.26 2.84
C GLU A 52 0.05 2.71 2.66
N ALA A 53 -0.41 2.91 1.42
CA ALA A 53 -1.79 3.29 1.13
C ALA A 53 -2.77 2.18 1.51
N PHE A 54 -2.45 0.92 1.19
CA PHE A 54 -3.22 -0.25 1.65
C PHE A 54 -3.24 -0.34 3.18
N ALA A 55 -2.09 -0.15 3.83
CA ALA A 55 -1.97 -0.20 5.28
C ALA A 55 -2.71 0.91 6.03
N ALA A 56 -2.90 2.07 5.40
CA ALA A 56 -3.61 3.21 6.00
C ALA A 56 -5.13 2.99 6.08
N ARG A 57 -5.70 2.12 5.24
CA ARG A 57 -7.15 1.86 5.19
C ARG A 57 -7.53 0.59 5.95
N LYS A 58 -7.82 0.74 7.24
CA LYS A 58 -8.17 -0.38 8.14
C LYS A 58 -9.46 -1.12 7.74
N ASP A 59 -10.37 -0.43 7.06
CA ASP A 59 -11.66 -0.93 6.60
C ASP A 59 -11.61 -1.56 5.21
N LEU A 60 -10.48 -1.45 4.49
CA LEU A 60 -10.35 -1.90 3.12
C LEU A 60 -10.68 -3.39 2.98
N LEU A 61 -10.22 -4.22 3.90
CA LEU A 61 -10.49 -5.66 3.90
C LEU A 61 -11.92 -6.02 4.34
N ASN A 62 -12.78 -5.06 4.70
CA ASN A 62 -14.22 -5.32 4.84
C ASN A 62 -14.91 -5.39 3.46
N ASN A 63 -14.30 -4.81 2.42
CA ASN A 63 -14.79 -4.85 1.05
C ASN A 63 -14.37 -6.16 0.34
N ASN A 64 -15.35 -6.88 -0.24
CA ASN A 64 -15.09 -8.14 -0.95
C ASN A 64 -14.29 -7.96 -2.24
N GLU A 65 -14.42 -6.82 -2.92
CA GLU A 65 -13.62 -6.46 -4.08
C GLU A 65 -12.15 -6.27 -3.69
N ALA A 66 -11.90 -5.62 -2.55
CA ALA A 66 -10.54 -5.48 -2.03
C ALA A 66 -9.90 -6.83 -1.68
N LYS A 67 -10.65 -7.72 -1.02
CA LYS A 67 -10.21 -9.10 -0.76
C LYS A 67 -9.87 -9.84 -2.06
N THR A 68 -10.72 -9.67 -3.09
CA THR A 68 -10.52 -10.30 -4.40
C THR A 68 -9.28 -9.75 -5.10
N THR A 69 -9.07 -8.45 -5.05
CA THR A 69 -7.90 -7.77 -5.59
C THR A 69 -6.61 -8.25 -4.93
N VAL A 70 -6.56 -8.32 -3.59
CA VAL A 70 -5.40 -8.83 -2.86
C VAL A 70 -5.13 -10.30 -3.20
N LYS A 71 -6.16 -11.14 -3.35
CA LYS A 71 -6.01 -12.54 -3.78
C LYS A 71 -5.49 -12.67 -5.21
N ARG A 72 -5.96 -11.80 -6.12
CA ARG A 72 -5.55 -11.79 -7.54
C ARG A 72 -4.11 -11.33 -7.70
N LEU A 73 -3.68 -10.33 -6.92
CA LEU A 73 -2.33 -9.81 -6.90
C LEU A 73 -1.48 -10.66 -5.94
N GLY A 74 -1.21 -11.92 -6.30
CA GLY A 74 -0.67 -12.94 -5.38
C GLY A 74 0.54 -12.55 -4.54
N SER A 75 1.44 -11.68 -5.03
CA SER A 75 2.58 -11.15 -4.27
C SER A 75 2.19 -10.04 -3.28
N LEU A 76 1.12 -9.28 -3.55
CA LEU A 76 0.69 -8.15 -2.72
C LEU A 76 0.33 -8.60 -1.30
N ALA A 77 -0.32 -9.77 -1.16
CA ALA A 77 -0.64 -10.32 0.15
C ALA A 77 0.62 -10.61 0.98
N TYR A 78 1.65 -11.18 0.34
CA TYR A 78 2.94 -11.45 0.97
C TYR A 78 3.67 -10.14 1.32
N ASP A 79 3.70 -9.18 0.39
CA ASP A 79 4.39 -7.91 0.61
C ASP A 79 3.72 -7.07 1.71
N LEU A 80 2.39 -7.08 1.79
CA LEU A 80 1.65 -6.46 2.89
C LEU A 80 1.98 -7.12 4.23
N LEU A 81 2.05 -8.45 4.27
CA LEU A 81 2.43 -9.18 5.49
C LEU A 81 3.84 -8.78 5.95
N VAL A 82 4.81 -8.74 5.03
CA VAL A 82 6.17 -8.29 5.32
C VAL A 82 6.17 -6.84 5.78
N TYR A 83 5.47 -5.95 5.08
CA TYR A 83 5.36 -4.53 5.44
C TYR A 83 4.82 -4.34 6.87
N PHE A 84 3.71 -5.00 7.22
CA PHE A 84 3.14 -4.92 8.56
C PHE A 84 4.07 -5.49 9.65
N HIS A 85 4.85 -6.53 9.34
CA HIS A 85 5.85 -7.07 10.25
C HIS A 85 6.94 -6.03 10.56
N TRP A 86 7.50 -5.40 9.52
CA TRP A 86 8.54 -4.37 9.66
C TRP A 86 8.04 -3.13 10.40
N GLU A 87 6.79 -2.75 10.19
CA GLU A 87 6.14 -1.63 10.89
C GLU A 87 5.76 -1.94 12.35
N GLY A 88 5.95 -3.17 12.82
CA GLY A 88 5.54 -3.59 14.15
C GLY A 88 4.02 -3.64 14.37
N LYS A 89 3.24 -3.61 13.28
CA LYS A 89 1.76 -3.56 13.27
C LYS A 89 1.09 -4.94 13.39
N LEU A 90 1.86 -6.02 13.39
CA LEU A 90 1.37 -7.39 13.60
C LEU A 90 1.26 -7.80 15.07
N ARG A 91 1.35 -6.86 16.02
CA ARG A 91 1.18 -7.18 17.44
C ARG A 91 -0.29 -7.51 17.70
N TYR A 92 -0.57 -8.78 17.99
CA TYR A 92 -1.80 -9.17 18.67
C TYR A 92 -1.74 -8.67 20.11
N GLU A 93 -2.51 -7.63 20.44
CA GLU A 93 -2.84 -7.33 21.82
C GLU A 93 -3.81 -8.40 22.32
N TYR A 94 -3.28 -9.40 23.04
CA TYR A 94 -4.09 -10.29 23.85
C TYR A 94 -4.67 -9.48 25.00
N ASN A 95 -5.90 -8.98 24.83
CA ASN A 95 -6.70 -8.50 25.95
C ASN A 95 -7.33 -9.73 26.62
N PHE A 96 -6.71 -10.19 27.70
CA PHE A 96 -7.39 -11.05 28.66
C PHE A 96 -8.38 -10.16 29.43
N ASN A 97 -9.67 -10.27 29.10
CA ASN A 97 -10.76 -9.91 30.00
C ASN A 97 -11.20 -11.18 30.74
#